data_AF-A0A2D4JY60-F1
#
_entry.id   AF-A0A2D4JY60-F1
#
_cell.length_a   1.000
_cell.length_b   1.000
_cell.length_c   1.000
_cell.angle_alpha   90.00
_cell.angle_beta   90.00
_cell.angle_gamma   90.00
#
_symmetry.space_group_name_H-M   'P 1'
#
loop_
_entity.id
_entity.type
_entity.pdbx_description
1 polymer ?
#
loop_
_entity_poly.entity_id
_entity_poly.type
_entity_poly.pdbx_seq_one_letter_code
_entity_poly.pdbx_strand_id
1 'polypeptide(L)'
;YMGEMDIYTALKKWMFLQLVPSWNGSLKQLLSEADAWFSKRRKDFEDGISFLETEQGYVFIPVFKYLRLQYVVSDLASARIIERDSLIPADWLFSVYKQQWFAMLRAEQDNDIGYV
;
A
#
# COMPACT_ATOMS: atom_id res chain seq x y z
N TYR A 1 10.81 -17.15 -0.46
CA TYR A 1 9.81 -16.41 -1.23
C TYR A 1 9.52 -15.12 -0.47
N MET A 2 9.70 -13.96 -1.11
CA MET A 2 9.31 -12.67 -0.52
C MET A 2 7.78 -12.55 -0.59
N GLY A 3 7.16 -12.01 0.46
CA GLY A 3 5.72 -11.73 0.47
C GLY A 3 5.40 -10.52 -0.41
N GLU A 4 4.14 -10.35 -0.83
CA GLU A 4 3.73 -9.18 -1.63
C GLU A 4 3.91 -7.86 -0.85
N MET A 5 3.80 -7.87 0.48
CA MET A 5 4.20 -6.71 1.31
C MET A 5 5.69 -6.35 1.19
N ASP A 6 6.58 -7.33 1.01
CA ASP A 6 8.00 -7.04 0.81
C ASP A 6 8.23 -6.38 -0.56
N ILE A 7 7.47 -6.80 -1.59
CA ILE A 7 7.50 -6.19 -2.93
C ILE A 7 6.98 -4.76 -2.87
N TYR A 8 5.84 -4.52 -2.21
CA TYR A 8 5.32 -3.18 -1.95
C TYR A 8 6.38 -2.29 -1.26
N THR A 9 7.02 -2.82 -0.21
CA THR A 9 8.07 -2.10 0.52
C THR A 9 9.29 -1.81 -0.35
N ALA A 10 9.67 -2.74 -1.22
CA ALA A 10 10.76 -2.53 -2.18
C ALA A 10 10.43 -1.45 -3.21
N LEU A 11 9.21 -1.44 -3.76
CA LEU A 11 8.75 -0.41 -4.69
C LEU A 11 8.68 0.96 -4.04
N LYS A 12 8.20 1.04 -2.79
CA LYS A 12 8.20 2.29 -2.01
C LYS A 12 9.62 2.85 -1.84
N LYS A 13 10.58 2.00 -1.45
CA LYS A 13 12.00 2.39 -1.32
C LYS A 13 12.58 2.85 -2.65
N TRP A 14 12.32 2.10 -3.72
CA TRP A 14 12.78 2.44 -5.07
C TRP A 14 12.21 3.79 -5.54
N MET A 15 10.90 4.00 -5.38
CA MET A 15 10.24 5.26 -5.73
C MET A 15 10.84 6.45 -4.98
N PHE A 16 11.09 6.30 -3.67
CA PHE A 16 11.79 7.32 -2.89
C PHE A 16 13.18 7.64 -3.46
N LEU A 17 13.98 6.64 -3.84
CA LEU A 17 15.30 6.85 -4.45
C LEU A 17 15.21 7.56 -5.81
N GLN A 18 14.18 7.30 -6.61
CA GLN A 18 13.95 8.03 -7.86
C GLN A 18 13.60 9.50 -7.61
N LEU A 19 12.82 9.77 -6.56
CA LEU A 19 12.36 11.12 -6.20
C LEU A 19 13.40 11.94 -5.42
N VAL A 20 14.37 11.28 -4.79
CA VAL A 20 15.43 11.92 -4.01
C VAL A 20 16.80 11.39 -4.44
N PRO A 21 17.28 11.76 -5.65
CA PRO A 21 18.55 11.26 -6.17
C PRO A 21 19.77 11.65 -5.32
N SER A 22 19.64 12.68 -4.49
CA SER A 22 20.69 13.14 -3.57
C SER A 22 20.77 12.33 -2.27
N TRP A 23 19.86 11.39 -2.03
CA TRP A 23 19.88 10.59 -0.82
C TRP A 23 21.10 9.67 -0.79
N ASN A 24 21.85 9.70 0.31
CA ASN A 24 23.12 8.99 0.49
C ASN A 24 23.24 8.25 1.84
N GLY A 25 22.08 7.97 2.47
CA GLY A 25 22.02 7.25 3.74
C GLY A 25 22.31 5.75 3.61
N SER A 26 22.30 5.05 4.74
CA SER A 26 22.48 3.59 4.75
C SER A 26 21.19 2.85 4.36
N LEU A 27 21.33 1.62 3.83
CA LEU A 27 20.18 0.76 3.50
C LEU A 27 19.24 0.51 4.69
N LYS A 28 19.79 0.48 5.92
CA LYS A 28 19.00 0.33 7.15
C LYS A 28 18.07 1.51 7.41
N GLN A 29 18.47 2.72 7.00
CA GLN A 29 17.70 3.95 7.16
C GLN A 29 16.71 4.17 6.02
N LEU A 30 16.88 3.48 4.87
CA LEU A 30 16.12 3.77 3.65
C LEU A 30 14.60 3.72 3.83
N LEU A 31 14.09 2.72 4.58
CA LEU A 31 12.65 2.63 4.82
C LEU A 31 12.13 3.76 5.69
N SER A 32 12.81 4.04 6.81
CA SER A 32 12.38 5.10 7.74
C SER A 32 12.44 6.48 7.10
N GLU A 33 13.45 6.73 6.26
CA GLU A 33 13.57 7.99 5.52
C GLU A 33 12.48 8.11 4.44
N ALA A 34 12.19 7.03 3.72
CA ALA A 34 11.07 7.02 2.76
C ALA A 34 9.73 7.27 3.46
N ASP A 35 9.45 6.60 4.57
CA ASP A 35 8.25 6.81 5.40
C ASP A 35 8.11 8.27 5.82
N ALA A 36 9.17 8.87 6.35
CA ALA A 36 9.18 10.26 6.78
C ALA A 36 8.97 11.23 5.61
N TRP A 37 9.56 10.93 4.45
CA TRP A 37 9.47 11.77 3.25
C TRP A 37 8.05 11.81 2.67
N PHE A 38 7.41 10.64 2.54
CA PHE A 38 6.03 10.54 2.05
C PHE A 38 5.03 11.12 3.05
N SER A 39 5.25 10.89 4.35
CA SER A 39 4.39 11.44 5.41
C SER A 39 4.37 12.97 5.42
N LYS A 40 5.54 13.61 5.24
CA LYS A 40 5.64 15.08 5.16
C LYS A 40 4.86 15.63 3.97
N ARG A 41 4.99 15.02 2.79
CA ARG A 41 4.34 15.48 1.56
C ARG A 41 2.84 15.28 1.50
N ARG A 42 2.29 14.40 2.32
CA ARG A 42 0.82 14.23 2.37
C ARG A 42 0.10 15.53 2.68
N LYS A 43 0.73 16.41 3.47
CA LYS A 43 0.19 17.72 3.80
C LYS A 43 0.13 18.70 2.62
N ASP A 44 0.80 18.37 1.52
CA ASP A 44 0.92 19.23 0.35
C ASP A 44 -0.21 18.99 -0.67
N PHE A 45 -1.06 17.96 -0.47
CA PHE A 45 -2.15 17.59 -1.37
C PHE A 45 -3.47 17.41 -0.60
N GLU A 46 -4.60 17.47 -1.32
CA GLU A 46 -5.93 17.36 -0.73
C GLU A 46 -6.15 16.00 -0.04
N ASP A 47 -6.94 16.01 1.04
CA ASP A 47 -7.32 14.80 1.74
C ASP A 47 -8.03 13.82 0.78
N GLY A 48 -7.59 12.56 0.81
CA GLY A 48 -8.12 11.50 -0.05
C GLY A 48 -7.35 11.29 -1.36
N ILE A 49 -6.42 12.18 -1.72
CA ILE A 49 -5.52 11.97 -2.86
C ILE A 49 -4.32 11.14 -2.43
N SER A 50 -4.09 10.00 -3.08
CA SER A 50 -2.89 9.18 -2.84
C SER A 50 -1.66 9.77 -3.54
N PHE A 51 -0.45 9.44 -3.07
CA PHE A 51 0.77 9.95 -3.70
C PHE A 51 0.84 9.61 -5.20
N LEU A 52 0.43 8.40 -5.60
CA LEU A 52 0.43 7.97 -7.01
C LEU A 52 -0.53 8.78 -7.89
N GLU A 53 -1.51 9.48 -7.32
CA GLU A 53 -2.46 10.33 -8.05
C GLU A 53 -1.95 11.76 -8.23
N THR A 54 -0.84 12.12 -7.59
CA THR A 54 -0.21 13.44 -7.71
C THR A 54 0.56 13.60 -9.04
N GLU A 55 0.86 14.84 -9.40
CA GLU A 55 1.70 15.16 -10.57
C GLU A 55 3.10 14.54 -10.50
N GLN A 56 3.65 14.30 -9.32
CA GLN A 56 4.96 13.63 -9.18
C GLN A 56 4.83 12.11 -9.15
N GLY A 57 3.69 11.59 -8.69
CA GLY A 57 3.49 10.17 -8.46
C GLY A 57 2.99 9.37 -9.67
N TYR A 58 2.25 10.00 -10.59
CA TYR A 58 1.56 9.29 -11.67
C TYR A 58 2.49 8.44 -12.55
N VAL A 59 3.74 8.88 -12.72
CA VAL A 59 4.75 8.16 -13.51
C VAL A 59 5.09 6.78 -12.96
N PHE A 60 4.84 6.54 -11.66
CA PHE A 60 5.12 5.27 -10.98
C PHE A 60 3.94 4.29 -11.03
N ILE A 61 2.73 4.75 -11.40
CA ILE A 61 1.51 3.91 -11.49
C ILE A 61 1.76 2.59 -12.23
N PRO A 62 2.41 2.56 -13.42
CA PRO A 62 2.57 1.32 -14.18
C PRO A 62 3.28 0.21 -13.41
N VAL A 63 4.24 0.56 -12.54
CA VAL A 63 4.98 -0.44 -11.75
C VAL A 63 4.14 -0.93 -10.58
N PHE A 64 3.44 -0.02 -9.90
CA PHE A 64 2.57 -0.38 -8.76
C PHE A 64 1.32 -1.17 -9.19
N LYS A 65 0.87 -1.05 -10.45
CA LYS A 65 -0.24 -1.86 -11.01
C LYS A 65 0.04 -3.37 -11.03
N TYR A 66 1.30 -3.80 -10.97
CA TYR A 66 1.65 -5.21 -10.92
C TYR A 66 1.55 -5.82 -9.51
N LEU A 67 1.40 -5.00 -8.47
CA LEU A 67 1.16 -5.49 -7.12
C LEU A 67 -0.18 -6.22 -7.04
N ARG A 68 -0.17 -7.39 -6.43
CA ARG A 68 -1.41 -8.12 -6.14
C ARG A 68 -1.91 -7.66 -4.79
N LEU A 69 -2.65 -6.55 -4.78
CA LEU A 69 -3.06 -5.87 -3.55
C LEU A 69 -3.81 -6.78 -2.55
N GLN A 70 -4.51 -7.81 -3.01
CA GLN A 70 -5.13 -8.83 -2.15
C GLN A 70 -4.15 -9.62 -1.25
N TYR A 71 -2.88 -9.74 -1.68
CA TYR A 71 -1.81 -10.39 -0.93
C TYR A 71 -0.89 -9.40 -0.22
N VAL A 72 -0.95 -8.12 -0.61
CA VAL A 72 -0.36 -7.00 0.14
C VAL A 72 -1.21 -6.79 1.40
N VAL A 73 -2.51 -6.62 1.25
CA VAL A 73 -3.49 -6.42 2.32
C VAL A 73 -3.94 -7.78 2.86
N SER A 74 -3.03 -8.60 3.38
CA SER A 74 -3.36 -9.96 3.85
C SER A 74 -3.90 -10.02 5.28
N ASP A 75 -3.66 -8.98 6.06
CA ASP A 75 -4.01 -8.90 7.48
C ASP A 75 -4.20 -7.44 7.92
N LEU A 76 -4.65 -7.24 9.16
CA LEU A 76 -4.91 -5.90 9.69
C LEU A 76 -3.65 -5.02 9.79
N ALA A 77 -2.48 -5.62 10.04
CA ALA A 77 -1.24 -4.86 10.18
C ALA A 77 -0.79 -4.29 8.83
N SER A 78 -0.80 -5.13 7.79
CA SER A 78 -0.51 -4.73 6.41
C SER A 78 -1.52 -3.73 5.87
N ALA A 79 -2.83 -3.92 6.12
CA ALA A 79 -3.87 -2.95 5.77
C ALA A 79 -3.58 -1.57 6.37
N ARG A 80 -3.28 -1.53 7.69
CA ARG A 80 -2.93 -0.27 8.37
C ARG A 80 -1.68 0.39 7.81
N ILE A 81 -0.67 -0.39 7.39
CA ILE A 81 0.54 0.18 6.78
C ILE A 81 0.19 0.85 5.45
N ILE A 82 -0.56 0.17 4.58
CA ILE A 82 -0.93 0.69 3.26
C ILE A 82 -1.78 1.96 3.37
N GLU A 83 -2.80 1.95 4.23
CA GLU A 83 -3.63 3.13 4.53
C GLU A 83 -2.78 4.29 5.07
N ARG A 84 -1.97 3.99 6.09
CA ARG A 84 -1.11 4.99 6.72
C ARG A 84 -0.11 5.56 5.74
N ASP A 85 0.34 4.81 4.74
CA ASP A 85 1.30 5.27 3.75
C ASP A 85 0.65 6.18 2.68
N SER A 86 -0.64 5.99 2.39
CA SER A 86 -1.41 6.78 1.42
C SER A 86 -0.74 6.90 0.05
N LEU A 87 -0.03 5.84 -0.38
CA LEU A 87 0.62 5.80 -1.69
C LEU A 87 -0.33 5.27 -2.76
N ILE A 88 -1.07 4.22 -2.45
CA ILE A 88 -1.96 3.52 -3.38
C ILE A 88 -3.31 4.26 -3.45
N PRO A 89 -3.88 4.46 -4.66
CA PRO A 89 -5.20 5.08 -4.80
C PRO A 89 -6.27 4.33 -4.01
N ALA A 90 -7.15 5.08 -3.34
CA ALA A 90 -8.21 4.52 -2.49
C ALA A 90 -9.12 3.55 -3.26
N ASP A 91 -9.46 3.86 -4.50
CA ASP A 91 -10.31 3.02 -5.35
C ASP A 91 -9.72 1.62 -5.61
N TRP A 92 -8.38 1.50 -5.65
CA TRP A 92 -7.73 0.21 -5.82
C TRP A 92 -7.88 -0.64 -4.55
N LEU A 93 -7.74 0.00 -3.38
CA LEU A 93 -7.88 -0.65 -2.08
C LEU A 93 -9.34 -1.02 -1.79
N PHE A 94 -10.29 -0.14 -2.13
CA PHE A 94 -11.72 -0.37 -1.93
C PHE A 94 -12.18 -1.68 -2.60
N SER A 95 -11.68 -1.96 -3.80
CA SER A 95 -11.97 -3.20 -4.52
C SER A 95 -11.51 -4.45 -3.74
N VAL A 96 -10.33 -4.39 -3.11
CA VAL A 96 -9.79 -5.47 -2.28
C VAL A 96 -10.57 -5.63 -0.99
N TYR A 97 -10.82 -4.53 -0.27
CA TYR A 97 -11.59 -4.57 0.98
C TYR A 97 -12.99 -5.10 0.76
N LYS A 98 -13.66 -4.71 -0.33
CA LYS A 98 -14.99 -5.23 -0.67
C LYS A 98 -14.96 -6.74 -0.90
N GLN A 99 -13.94 -7.26 -1.59
CA GLN A 99 -13.78 -8.70 -1.80
C GLN A 99 -13.55 -9.46 -0.49
N GLN A 100 -12.68 -8.93 0.36
CA GLN A 100 -12.37 -9.53 1.67
C GLN A 100 -13.58 -9.48 2.62
N TRP A 101 -14.30 -8.37 2.64
CA TRP A 101 -15.55 -8.23 3.39
C TRP A 101 -16.58 -9.29 2.96
N PHE A 102 -16.79 -9.47 1.66
CA PHE A 102 -17.68 -10.54 1.19
C PHE A 102 -17.16 -11.94 1.51
N ALA A 103 -15.85 -12.15 1.54
CA ALA A 103 -15.29 -13.43 1.97
C ALA A 103 -15.55 -13.70 3.45
N MET A 104 -15.44 -12.67 4.31
CA MET A 104 -15.78 -12.77 5.72
C MET A 104 -17.27 -13.08 5.93
N LEU A 105 -18.16 -12.35 5.25
CA LEU A 105 -19.62 -12.60 5.34
C LEU A 105 -20.00 -14.02 4.89
N ARG A 106 -19.36 -14.55 3.83
CA ARG A 106 -19.57 -15.95 3.41
C ARG A 106 -19.09 -16.93 4.46
N ALA A 107 -17.89 -16.72 5.01
CA ALA A 107 -17.35 -17.61 6.04
C ALA A 107 -18.22 -17.62 7.32
N GLU A 108 -18.80 -16.48 7.68
CA GLU A 108 -19.76 -16.38 8.79
C GLU A 108 -21.03 -17.18 8.49
N GLN A 109 -21.62 -17.00 7.30
CA GLN A 109 -22.81 -17.75 6.88
C GLN A 109 -22.55 -19.27 6.79
N ASP A 110 -21.41 -19.69 6.27
CA ASP A 110 -21.04 -21.10 6.14
C ASP A 110 -20.78 -21.74 7.52
N ASN A 111 -20.24 -20.98 8.49
CA ASN A 111 -20.06 -21.44 9.86
C ASN A 111 -21.40 -21.64 10.59
N ASP A 112 -22.44 -20.87 10.26
CA ASP A 112 -23.79 -21.05 10.81
C ASP A 112 -24.50 -22.33 10.30
N ILE A 113 -24.05 -22.91 9.18
CA ILE A 113 -24.60 -24.15 8.59
C ILE A 113 -23.85 -25.41 9.11
N GLY A 114 -22.79 -25.23 9.89
CA GLY A 114 -21.86 -26.29 10.32
C GLY A 114 -22.32 -27.22 11.47
N TYR A 115 -23.55 -27.09 11.98
CA TYR A 115 -24.11 -28.00 12.99
C TYR A 115 -25.60 -28.29 12.74
N VAL A 116 -25.89 -29.19 11.80
CA VAL A 116 -27.14 -29.96 11.77
C VAL A 116 -26.88 -31.40 11.34
#